data_AF-A0A3N0ICY7-F1
#
_entry.id   AF-A0A3N0ICY7-F1
#
_cell.length_a   1.000
_cell.length_b   1.000
_cell.length_c   1.000
_cell.angle_alpha   90.00
_cell.angle_beta   90.00
_cell.angle_gamma   90.00
#
_symmetry.space_group_name_H-M   'P 1'
#
loop_
_entity.id
_entity.type
_entity.pdbx_description
1 polymer ?
#
loop_
_entity_poly.entity_id
_entity_poly.type
_entity_poly.pdbx_seq_one_letter_code
_entity_poly.pdbx_strand_id
1 'polypeptide(L)' 'MPGKKNLRMKAARAAAGLSQTDLAEAVGVTRQTIGLIEAGGYNPTLNLCVAICKTLHVTLNDLFWEDDGDTNTNPFFF' A
#
# COMPACT_ATOMS: atom_id res chain seq x y z
N MET A 1 8.04 -15.45 2.34
CA MET A 1 8.69 -14.32 3.02
C MET A 1 7.66 -13.21 3.13
N PRO A 2 7.31 -12.74 4.34
CA PRO A 2 6.41 -11.60 4.47
C PRO A 2 7.10 -10.34 3.89
N GLY A 3 6.39 -9.61 3.04
CA GLY A 3 6.87 -8.37 2.45
C GLY A 3 6.88 -7.22 3.46
N LYS A 4 7.52 -6.11 3.10
CA LYS A 4 7.56 -4.88 3.90
C LYS A 4 6.13 -4.36 4.13
N LYS A 5 5.82 -3.92 5.35
CA LYS A 5 4.50 -3.37 5.70
C LYS A 5 4.19 -2.15 4.83
N ASN A 6 2.97 -2.07 4.31
CA ASN A 6 2.51 -0.90 3.57
C ASN A 6 1.94 0.18 4.52
N LEU A 7 2.86 0.89 5.18
CA LEU A 7 2.50 1.97 6.11
C LEU A 7 1.92 3.20 5.39
N ARG A 8 2.28 3.40 4.12
CA ARG A 8 1.77 4.51 3.29
C ARG A 8 0.27 4.34 3.05
N MET A 9 -0.16 3.14 2.65
CA MET A 9 -1.58 2.81 2.49
C MET A 9 -2.36 2.97 3.80
N LYS A 10 -1.80 2.50 4.93
CA LYS A 10 -2.45 2.66 6.24
C LYS A 10 -2.64 4.14 6.61
N ALA A 11 -1.62 4.97 6.36
CA ALA A 11 -1.68 6.41 6.62
C ALA A 11 -2.70 7.11 5.71
N ALA A 12 -2.69 6.83 4.40
CA ALA A 12 -3.65 7.40 3.45
C ALA A 12 -5.10 7.02 3.81
N ARG A 13 -5.34 5.75 4.17
CA ARG A 13 -6.65 5.29 4.63
C ARG A 13 -7.12 6.03 5.89
N ALA A 14 -6.23 6.21 6.86
CA ALA A 14 -6.55 6.95 8.08
C ALA A 14 -6.81 8.44 7.80
N ALA A 15 -6.05 9.07 6.90
CA ALA A 15 -6.24 10.45 6.48
C ALA A 15 -7.58 10.67 5.75
N ALA A 16 -8.05 9.66 5.01
CA ALA A 16 -9.39 9.63 4.41
C ALA A 16 -10.52 9.36 5.42
N GLY A 17 -10.20 9.16 6.71
CA GLY A 17 -11.20 8.85 7.75
C GLY A 17 -11.79 7.45 7.66
N LEU A 18 -11.18 6.54 6.90
CA LEU A 18 -11.72 5.21 6.62
C LEU A 18 -11.16 4.15 7.58
N SER A 19 -12.03 3.27 8.06
CA SER A 19 -11.63 2.00 8.67
C SER A 19 -11.15 1.00 7.60
N GLN A 20 -10.48 -0.09 8.02
CA GLN A 20 -10.12 -1.17 7.09
C GLN A 20 -11.35 -1.81 6.45
N THR A 21 -12.46 -1.87 7.19
CA THR A 21 -13.74 -2.41 6.70
C THR A 21 -14.32 -1.46 5.65
N ASP A 22 -14.32 -0.16 5.91
CA ASP A 22 -14.89 0.84 5.00
C ASP A 22 -14.14 0.85 3.65
N LEU A 23 -12.81 0.81 3.70
CA LEU A 23 -12.01 0.71 2.47
C LEU A 23 -12.28 -0.62 1.74
N ALA A 24 -12.42 -1.72 2.48
CA ALA A 24 -12.69 -3.03 1.90
C ALA A 24 -14.03 -3.07 1.16
N GLU A 25 -15.08 -2.53 1.78
CA GLU A 25 -16.40 -2.39 1.18
C GLU A 25 -16.35 -1.51 -0.08
N ALA A 26 -15.65 -0.37 -0.01
CA ALA A 26 -15.52 0.55 -1.14
C ALA A 26 -14.79 -0.04 -2.37
N VAL A 27 -13.87 -1.00 -2.16
CA VAL A 27 -13.10 -1.63 -3.25
C VAL A 27 -13.52 -3.08 -3.54
N GLY A 28 -14.58 -3.56 -2.90
CA GLY A 28 -15.17 -4.88 -3.17
C GLY A 28 -14.34 -6.07 -2.68
N VAL A 29 -13.63 -5.93 -1.56
CA VAL A 29 -12.81 -7.00 -0.95
C VAL A 29 -13.17 -7.20 0.53
N THR A 30 -12.52 -8.15 1.20
CA THR A 30 -12.70 -8.36 2.64
C THR A 30 -11.81 -7.43 3.47
N ARG A 31 -12.23 -7.12 4.70
CA ARG A 31 -11.36 -6.43 5.68
C ARG A 31 -10.01 -7.13 5.86
N GLN A 32 -10.00 -8.47 5.85
CA GLN A 32 -8.77 -9.26 5.96
C GLN A 32 -7.83 -8.99 4.78
N THR A 33 -8.35 -8.86 3.56
CA THR A 33 -7.56 -8.48 2.38
C THR A 33 -6.84 -7.16 2.61
N ILE A 34 -7.55 -6.12 3.05
CA ILE A 34 -6.94 -4.81 3.36
C ILE A 34 -5.87 -4.95 4.45
N GLY A 35 -6.16 -5.70 5.51
CA GLY A 35 -5.19 -5.97 6.59
C GLY A 35 -3.92 -6.67 6.12
N LEU A 36 -4.03 -7.63 5.20
CA LEU A 36 -2.89 -8.33 4.61
C LEU A 36 -2.05 -7.41 3.72
N ILE A 37 -2.66 -6.50 2.96
CA ILE A 37 -1.94 -5.51 2.14
C ILE A 37 -1.15 -4.57 3.06
N GLU A 38 -1.79 -4.01 4.09
CA GLU A 38 -1.12 -3.12 5.05
C GLU A 38 0.01 -3.81 5.81
N ALA A 39 -0.15 -5.11 6.10
CA ALA A 39 0.88 -5.91 6.76
C ALA A 39 2.01 -6.36 5.82
N GLY A 40 1.92 -6.13 4.50
CA GLY A 40 2.88 -6.64 3.52
C GLY A 40 2.76 -8.15 3.28
N GLY A 41 1.69 -8.78 3.75
CA GLY A 41 1.43 -10.21 3.63
C GLY A 41 0.73 -10.62 2.32
N TYR A 42 0.33 -9.65 1.50
CA TYR A 42 -0.37 -9.88 0.23
C TYR A 42 0.03 -8.85 -0.81
N ASN A 43 0.36 -9.32 -2.01
CA ASN A 43 0.57 -8.47 -3.18
C ASN A 43 -0.74 -8.35 -3.97
N PRO A 44 -1.45 -7.21 -3.92
CA PRO A 44 -2.71 -7.03 -4.62
C PRO A 44 -2.55 -7.02 -6.14
N THR A 45 -3.63 -7.32 -6.85
CA THR A 45 -3.67 -7.15 -8.31
C THR A 45 -3.65 -5.66 -8.68
N LEU A 46 -3.16 -5.33 -9.87
CA LEU A 46 -3.14 -3.94 -10.36
C LEU A 46 -4.54 -3.28 -10.29
N ASN A 47 -5.59 -4.02 -10.63
CA ASN A 47 -6.96 -3.53 -10.55
C ASN A 47 -7.35 -3.13 -9.12
N LEU A 48 -6.96 -3.93 -8.12
CA LEU A 48 -7.21 -3.61 -6.72
C LEU A 48 -6.37 -2.40 -6.27
N CYS A 49 -5.11 -2.31 -6.70
CA CYS A 49 -4.29 -1.12 -6.43
C CYS A 49 -4.94 0.15 -6.98
N VAL A 50 -5.43 0.11 -8.23
CA VAL A 50 -6.11 1.25 -8.87
C VAL A 50 -7.40 1.61 -8.14
N ALA A 51 -8.20 0.63 -7.72
CA ALA A 51 -9.41 0.86 -6.95
C ALA A 51 -9.11 1.55 -5.62
N ILE A 52 -8.11 1.06 -4.88
CA ILE A 52 -7.64 1.67 -3.62
C ILE A 52 -7.18 3.11 -3.84
N CYS A 53 -6.36 3.35 -4.88
CA CYS A 53 -5.85 4.69 -5.20
C CYS A 53 -7.00 5.68 -5.48
N LYS A 54 -8.01 5.26 -6.24
CA LYS A 54 -9.19 6.08 -6.54
C LYS A 54 -10.00 6.40 -5.28
N THR A 55 -10.23 5.41 -4.42
CA THR A 55 -10.99 5.59 -3.16
C THR A 55 -10.25 6.49 -2.17
N LEU A 56 -8.92 6.41 -2.14
CA LEU A 56 -8.09 7.20 -1.22
C LEU A 56 -7.63 8.54 -1.81
N HIS A 57 -7.97 8.84 -3.06
CA HIS A 57 -7.55 10.05 -3.79
C HIS A 57 -6.02 10.24 -3.83
N VAL A 58 -5.29 9.15 -4.06
CA VAL A 58 -3.83 9.11 -4.16
C VAL A 58 -3.39 8.35 -5.42
N THR A 59 -2.09 8.36 -5.72
CA THR A 59 -1.50 7.64 -6.86
C THR A 59 -0.87 6.31 -6.44
N LEU A 60 -0.55 5.47 -7.42
CA LEU A 60 0.19 4.21 -7.18
C LEU A 60 1.57 4.46 -6.55
N ASN A 61 2.26 5.54 -6.96
CA ASN A 61 3.56 5.91 -6.40
C ASN A 61 3.45 6.27 -4.92
N ASP A 62 2.37 6.94 -4.51
CA ASP A 62 2.16 7.33 -3.12
C ASP A 62 2.01 6.11 -2.19
N LEU A 63 1.52 4.97 -2.71
CA LEU A 63 1.17 3.81 -1.89
C LEU A 63 2.10 2.60 -2.04
N PHE A 64 2.64 2.35 -3.23
CA PHE A 64 3.25 1.04 -3.55
C PHE A 64 4.70 1.12 -4.03
N TRP A 65 5.22 2.29 -4.39
CA TRP A 65 6.62 2.44 -4.78
C TRP A 65 7.50 2.77 -3.55
N GLU A 66 8.73 2.27 -3.53
CA GLU A 66 9.74 2.72 -2.56
C GLU A 66 10.45 3.94 -3.14
N ASP A 67 10.82 4.92 -2.30
CA ASP A 67 11.75 5.94 -2.80
C ASP A 67 13.07 5.23 -3.12
N ASP A 68 13.59 5.40 -4.33
CA ASP A 68 14.80 4.73 -4.86
C ASP A 68 16.11 5.04 -4.06
N GLY A 69 16.00 5.60 -2.85
CA GLY A 69 17.11 5.96 -1.96
C GLY A 69 17.75 4.80 -1.19
N ASP A 70 17.23 3.56 -1.32
CA ASP A 70 17.85 2.35 -0.76
C ASP A 70 18.77 1.64 -1.78
N THR A 71 19.30 2.35 -2.79
CA THR A 71 20.58 1.93 -3.35
C THR A 71 21.61 2.07 -2.22
N ASN A 72 22.02 0.95 -1.65
CA ASN A 72 23.28 0.83 -0.92
C ASN A 72 24.41 1.31 -1.87
N THR A 73 24.62 2.62 -1.96
CA THR A 73 25.80 3.22 -2.57
C THR A 73 26.92 2.98 -1.58
N ASN A 74 27.45 1.76 -1.60
CA ASN A 74 28.74 1.48 -1.03
C ASN A 74 29.74 2.39 -1.79
N PRO A 75 30.35 3.39 -1.14
CA PRO A 75 31.22 4.35 -1.82
C PRO A 75 32.55 3.72 -2.29
N PHE A 76 32.77 2.42 -2.05
CA PHE A 76 34.00 1.69 -2.36
C PHE A 76 33.96 0.86 -3.65
N PHE A 77 33.00 1.10 -4.56
CA PHE A 77 32.92 0.42 -5.88
C PHE A 77 33.29 1.29 -7.09
N PHE A 78 34.15 2.30 -6.92
CA PHE A 78 34.89 2.94 -8.01
C PHE A 78 36.40 2.88 -7.74
#